data_AF-A0A5C5XML5-F1
#
_entry.id   AF-A0A5C5XML5-F1
#
_cell.length_a   1.000
_cell.length_b   1.000
_cell.length_c   1.000
_cell.angle_alpha   90.00
_cell.angle_beta   90.00
_cell.angle_gamma   90.00
#
_symmetry.space_group_name_H-M   'P 1'
#
loop_
_entity.id
_entity.type
_entity.pdbx_description
1 polymer ?
#
loop_
_entity_poly.entity_id
_entity_poly.type
_entity_poly.pdbx_seq_one_letter_code
_entity_poly.pdbx_strand_id
1 'polypeptide(L)'
;MSRNGSRNIASKTEIERAVQAFRKSDPTVSKFGMTVDQFARELNVARKTLYEWIQKGRFDGTFRKRGKHIYFWPEKTLDRFYNGPDWR
;
A
#
# COMPACT_ATOMS: atom_id res chain seq x y z
N MET A 1 13.92 13.18 -11.48
CA MET A 1 13.06 12.06 -11.04
C MET A 1 13.44 10.83 -11.82
N SER A 2 14.32 10.00 -11.27
CA SER A 2 14.60 8.66 -11.77
C SER A 2 15.33 7.91 -10.66
N ARG A 3 14.69 6.89 -10.06
CA ARG A 3 15.39 5.85 -9.30
C ARG A 3 15.17 4.56 -10.06
N ASN A 4 15.83 4.45 -11.21
CA ASN A 4 15.97 3.17 -11.91
C ASN A 4 17.14 2.40 -11.28
N GLY A 5 16.93 1.10 -11.06
CA GLY A 5 18.02 0.13 -11.04
C GLY A 5 18.62 -0.24 -9.69
N SER A 6 17.82 -0.84 -8.79
CA SER A 6 18.29 -1.89 -7.88
C SER A 6 17.07 -2.66 -7.35
N ARG A 7 17.04 -3.96 -7.64
CA ARG A 7 16.02 -4.93 -7.23
C ARG A 7 16.03 -5.10 -5.70
N ASN A 8 15.44 -4.17 -4.96
CA ASN A 8 15.35 -4.29 -3.51
C ASN A 8 13.95 -4.76 -3.16
N ILE A 9 13.81 -6.09 -3.06
CA ILE A 9 12.74 -6.72 -2.29
C ILE A 9 12.81 -6.09 -0.90
N ALA A 10 11.74 -5.40 -0.48
CA ALA A 10 11.67 -4.85 0.87
C ALA A 10 11.66 -6.01 1.86
N SER A 11 12.64 -6.03 2.76
CA SER A 11 12.68 -6.99 3.86
C SER A 11 11.48 -6.80 4.78
N LYS A 12 11.11 -7.85 5.51
CA LYS A 12 10.02 -7.79 6.50
C LYS A 12 10.20 -6.63 7.49
N THR A 13 11.44 -6.40 7.95
CA THR A 13 11.76 -5.31 8.89
C THR A 13 11.58 -3.93 8.26
N GLU A 14 11.88 -3.76 6.96
CA GLU A 14 11.63 -2.49 6.27
C GLU A 14 10.14 -2.21 6.11
N ILE A 15 9.36 -3.24 5.77
CA ILE A 15 7.89 -3.14 5.70
C ILE A 15 7.32 -2.79 7.09
N GLU A 16 7.76 -3.46 8.14
CA GLU A 16 7.34 -3.16 9.51
C GLU A 16 7.67 -1.72 9.91
N ARG A 17 8.88 -1.25 9.60
CA ARG A 17 9.29 0.14 9.87
C ARG A 17 8.43 1.14 9.11
N ALA A 18 8.14 0.88 7.83
CA ALA A 18 7.25 1.72 7.04
C ALA A 18 5.83 1.76 7.63
N VAL A 19 5.29 0.61 8.04
CA VAL A 19 3.97 0.53 8.70
C VAL A 19 3.95 1.30 10.02
N GLN A 20 5.01 1.22 10.82
CA GLN A 20 5.11 2.00 12.07
C GLN A 20 5.23 3.50 11.80
N ALA A 21 6.01 3.91 10.79
CA ALA A 21 6.12 5.29 10.38
C ALA A 21 4.76 5.85 9.92
N PHE A 22 4.04 5.10 9.08
CA PHE A 22 2.68 5.42 8.62
C PHE A 22 1.70 5.57 9.80
N ARG A 23 1.68 4.61 10.73
CA ARG A 23 0.80 4.68 11.91
C ARG A 23 1.10 5.88 12.80
N LYS A 24 2.37 6.30 12.86
CA LYS A 24 2.79 7.49 13.61
C LYS A 24 2.38 8.79 12.90
N SER A 25 2.42 8.83 11.57
CA SER A 25 2.05 10.02 10.78
C SER A 25 0.54 10.21 10.63
N ASP A 26 -0.24 9.12 10.62
CA ASP A 26 -1.70 9.16 10.52
C ASP A 26 -2.35 8.62 11.82
N PRO A 27 -2.56 9.46 12.84
CA PRO A 27 -3.18 9.02 14.10
C PRO A 27 -4.65 8.58 13.94
N THR A 28 -5.27 8.89 12.80
CA THR A 28 -6.67 8.58 12.47
C THR A 28 -6.83 7.28 11.69
N VAL A 29 -5.78 6.43 11.61
CA VAL A 29 -5.89 5.11 10.99
C VAL A 29 -7.06 4.36 11.61
N SER A 30 -7.99 3.95 10.76
CA SER A 30 -9.16 3.21 11.19
C SER A 30 -8.74 1.86 11.77
N LYS A 31 -9.47 1.36 12.77
CA LYS A 31 -9.38 -0.06 13.19
C LYS A 31 -9.55 -1.04 12.01
N PHE A 32 -10.14 -0.59 10.92
CA PHE A 32 -10.35 -1.39 9.72
C PHE A 32 -9.14 -1.45 8.78
N GLY A 33 -8.13 -0.60 8.97
CA GLY A 33 -6.96 -0.50 8.11
C GLY A 33 -6.82 0.87 7.46
N MET A 34 -5.91 0.93 6.48
CA MET A 34 -5.57 2.15 5.77
C MET A 34 -6.59 2.46 4.67
N THR A 35 -7.05 3.71 4.58
CA THR A 35 -7.99 4.13 3.52
C THR A 35 -7.29 4.29 2.17
N VAL A 36 -8.06 4.42 1.10
CA VAL A 36 -7.53 4.74 -0.25
C VAL A 36 -6.72 6.04 -0.24
N ASP A 37 -7.20 7.08 0.44
CA ASP A 37 -6.51 8.37 0.53
C ASP A 37 -5.18 8.25 1.29
N GLN A 38 -5.18 7.53 2.40
CA GLN A 38 -3.96 7.26 3.17
C GLN A 38 -2.95 6.47 2.35
N PHE A 39 -3.39 5.42 1.65
CA PHE A 39 -2.48 4.60 0.87
C PHE A 39 -1.92 5.32 -0.35
N ALA A 40 -2.74 6.12 -1.02
CA ALA A 40 -2.29 6.96 -2.13
C ALA A 40 -1.21 7.96 -1.68
N ARG A 41 -1.36 8.57 -0.49
CA ARG A 41 -0.35 9.45 0.11
C ARG A 41 0.93 8.70 0.46
N GLU A 42 0.82 7.53 1.08
CA GLU A 42 1.97 6.68 1.43
C GLU A 42 2.82 6.32 0.20
N LEU A 43 2.16 5.97 -0.91
CA LEU A 43 2.85 5.63 -2.16
C LEU A 43 3.21 6.84 -3.03
N ASN A 44 2.81 8.05 -2.62
CA ASN A 44 2.93 9.28 -3.41
C ASN A 44 2.36 9.14 -4.85
N VAL A 45 1.15 8.58 -4.96
CA VAL A 45 0.43 8.41 -6.23
C VAL A 45 -0.96 9.03 -6.15
N ALA A 46 -1.55 9.35 -7.32
CA ALA A 46 -2.93 9.77 -7.36
C ALA A 46 -3.88 8.63 -6.99
N ARG A 47 -5.02 8.94 -6.36
CA ARG A 47 -6.08 7.96 -6.07
C ARG A 47 -6.52 7.19 -7.31
N LYS A 48 -6.63 7.88 -8.45
CA LYS A 48 -7.04 7.27 -9.72
C LYS A 48 -6.10 6.13 -10.11
N THR A 49 -4.79 6.36 -9.99
CA THR A 49 -3.75 5.35 -10.21
C THR A 49 -3.95 4.15 -9.29
N LEU A 50 -4.24 4.39 -8.01
CA LEU A 50 -4.50 3.31 -7.06
C LEU A 50 -5.75 2.50 -7.43
N TYR A 51 -6.84 3.15 -7.85
CA TYR A 51 -8.03 2.45 -8.35
C TYR A 51 -7.77 1.65 -9.62
N GLU A 52 -7.01 2.19 -10.57
CA GLU A 52 -6.59 1.47 -11.78
C GLU A 52 -5.78 0.22 -11.43
N TRP A 53 -4.91 0.29 -10.42
CA TRP A 53 -4.14 -0.86 -9.95
C TRP A 53 -5.00 -1.92 -9.27
N ILE A 54 -6.00 -1.51 -8.50
CA ILE A 54 -7.00 -2.43 -7.91
C ILE A 54 -7.80 -3.12 -9.02
N GLN A 55 -8.25 -2.38 -10.04
CA GLN A 55 -9.00 -2.96 -11.17
C GLN A 55 -8.17 -3.96 -11.98
N LYS A 56 -6.84 -3.77 -12.02
CA LYS A 56 -5.89 -4.69 -12.64
C LYS A 56 -5.49 -5.86 -11.75
N GLY A 57 -6.07 -5.99 -10.56
CA GLY A 57 -5.81 -7.11 -9.64
C GLY A 57 -4.49 -7.01 -8.86
N ARG A 58 -3.74 -5.91 -8.97
CA ARG A 58 -2.39 -5.79 -8.37
C ARG A 58 -2.36 -5.81 -6.84
N PHE A 59 -3.52 -5.64 -6.20
CA PHE A 59 -3.71 -5.66 -4.76
C PHE A 59 -4.72 -6.72 -4.31
N ASP A 60 -4.99 -7.72 -5.15
CA ASP A 60 -5.96 -8.77 -4.80
C ASP A 60 -5.50 -9.54 -3.55
N GLY A 61 -6.44 -9.71 -2.62
CA GLY A 61 -6.20 -10.33 -1.32
C GLY A 61 -5.50 -9.44 -0.28
N THR A 62 -5.13 -8.19 -0.61
CA THR A 62 -4.45 -7.28 0.34
C THR A 62 -5.34 -6.19 0.91
N PHE A 63 -6.59 -6.09 0.45
CA PHE A 63 -7.59 -5.15 0.94
C PHE A 63 -8.94 -5.84 1.19
N ARG A 64 -9.83 -5.14 1.88
CA ARG A 64 -11.23 -5.52 2.05
C ARG A 64 -12.15 -4.39 1.65
N LYS A 65 -13.31 -4.75 1.08
CA LYS A 65 -14.40 -3.81 0.80
C LYS A 65 -15.37 -3.82 1.98
N ARG A 66 -15.83 -2.64 2.39
CA ARG A 66 -16.86 -2.46 3.42
C ARG A 66 -17.81 -1.36 2.96
N GLY A 67 -18.94 -1.76 2.39
CA GLY A 67 -19.82 -0.84 1.66
C GLY A 67 -19.04 -0.16 0.53
N LYS A 68 -19.12 1.17 0.46
CA LYS A 68 -18.38 1.98 -0.53
C LYS A 68 -16.89 2.19 -0.24
N HIS A 69 -16.41 1.71 0.91
CA HIS A 69 -15.04 1.98 1.36
C HIS A 69 -14.12 0.77 1.13
N ILE A 70 -12.87 1.06 0.74
CA ILE A 70 -11.79 0.08 0.64
C ILE A 70 -10.82 0.33 1.80
N TYR A 71 -10.46 -0.74 2.50
CA TYR A 71 -9.47 -0.72 3.58
C TYR A 71 -8.34 -1.68 3.26
N PHE A 72 -7.12 -1.14 3.18
CA PHE A 72 -5.89 -1.88 2.95
C PHE A 72 -5.31 -2.40 4.25
N TRP A 73 -4.74 -3.59 4.18
CA TRP A 73 -3.95 -4.18 5.26
C TRP A 73 -2.52 -3.66 5.06
N PRO A 74 -2.00 -2.73 5.90
CA PRO A 74 -0.79 -2.00 5.58
C PRO A 74 0.41 -2.91 5.26
N GLU A 75 0.66 -3.90 6.12
CA GLU A 75 1.75 -4.87 5.95
C GLU A 75 1.61 -5.66 4.64
N LYS A 76 0.48 -6.33 4.41
CA LYS A 76 0.26 -7.14 3.20
C LYS A 76 0.28 -6.31 1.92
N THR A 77 -0.21 -5.07 1.98
CA THR A 77 -0.34 -4.22 0.79
C THR A 77 1.01 -3.62 0.42
N LEU A 78 1.80 -3.17 1.39
CA LEU A 78 3.16 -2.71 1.15
C LEU A 78 4.06 -3.86 0.71
N ASP A 79 3.95 -5.04 1.34
CA ASP A 79 4.64 -6.25 0.88
C ASP A 79 4.29 -6.58 -0.57
N ARG A 80 3.00 -6.60 -0.92
CA ARG A 80 2.55 -6.82 -2.31
C ARG A 80 3.12 -5.76 -3.26
N PHE A 81 3.17 -4.50 -2.87
CA PHE A 81 3.68 -3.42 -3.71
C PHE A 81 5.19 -3.54 -3.98
N TYR A 82 5.99 -3.80 -2.94
CA TYR A 82 7.44 -3.87 -3.08
C TYR A 82 7.95 -5.22 -3.58
N ASN A 83 7.26 -6.31 -3.23
CA ASN A 83 7.76 -7.67 -3.41
C ASN A 83 6.94 -8.50 -4.41
N GLY A 84 5.71 -8.06 -4.72
CA GLY A 84 4.77 -8.80 -5.55
C GLY A 84 5.21 -8.97 -7.00
N PRO A 85 4.76 -10.05 -7.68
CA PRO A 85 5.12 -10.33 -9.06
C PRO A 85 4.59 -9.28 -10.04
N ASP A 86 3.51 -8.57 -9.68
CA ASP A 86 2.85 -7.57 -10.52
C ASP A 86 3.67 -6.30 -10.76
N TRP A 87 4.79 -6.15 -10.04
CA TRP A 87 5.66 -4.97 -10.00
C TRP A 87 7.11 -5.27 -10.39
N ARG A 88 7.38 -6.49 -10.87
CA ARG A 88 8.70 -6.94 -11.34
C ARG A 88 8.85 -6.85 -12.85
#